data_AF-A0A1J6KKG9-F1
#
_entry.id   AF-A0A1J6KKG9-F1
#
_cell.length_a   1.000
_cell.length_b   1.000
_cell.length_c   1.000
_cell.angle_alpha   90.00
_cell.angle_beta   90.00
_cell.angle_gamma   90.00
#
_symmetry.space_group_name_H-M   'P 1'
#
loop_
_entity.id
_entity.type
_entity.pdbx_description
1 polymer ?
#
loop_
_entity_poly.entity_id
_entity_poly.type
_entity_poly.pdbx_seq_one_letter_code
_entity_poly.pdbx_strand_id
1 'polypeptide(L)'
;MASTISETTTNSTPENNVTITEKIYTRVRLATKADLYHIYQLFYQIHAYHNNTHLYKATESSLQNLLFKENPLPLYYGPSVLLLEVSPTPFTESKLTTNEGFKPVLKTFDLKFPVVEGEADEFRSKYDDGNDKRDVFIAGYAFFYANYSCFYDKPGFYFESLYFRESYRKLGMGRLLFGTVASIAANNGFVSVEGIVAVWNKKSYDFYIEMGVEIFDEFRYGKLHGDALQKYADKEKNGEGSC
;
A
#
# COMPACT_ATOMS: atom_id res chain seq x y z
N MET A 1 -10.81 -22.04 -47.68
CA MET A 1 -9.98 -20.82 -47.64
C MET A 1 -9.51 -20.65 -46.21
N ALA A 2 -8.24 -20.92 -45.95
CA ALA A 2 -7.63 -20.74 -44.64
C ALA A 2 -7.25 -19.27 -44.48
N SER A 3 -7.70 -18.63 -43.40
CA SER A 3 -7.20 -17.33 -42.97
C SER A 3 -6.64 -17.51 -41.56
N THR A 4 -5.33 -17.66 -41.49
CA THR A 4 -4.57 -17.78 -40.25
C THR A 4 -4.37 -16.37 -39.71
N ILE A 5 -4.99 -16.08 -38.57
CA ILE A 5 -4.76 -14.83 -37.83
C ILE A 5 -3.40 -14.96 -37.15
N SER A 6 -2.46 -14.12 -37.57
CA SER A 6 -1.13 -14.00 -36.96
C SER A 6 -1.28 -13.41 -35.56
N GLU A 7 -0.91 -14.17 -34.54
CA GLU A 7 -0.69 -13.66 -33.19
C GLU A 7 0.52 -12.72 -33.22
N THR A 8 0.27 -11.44 -32.98
CA THR A 8 1.32 -10.45 -32.75
C THR A 8 1.72 -10.52 -31.28
N THR A 9 2.64 -11.43 -30.96
CA THR A 9 3.41 -11.38 -29.71
C THR A 9 4.22 -10.09 -29.69
N THR A 10 3.77 -9.09 -28.94
CA THR A 10 4.59 -7.94 -28.58
C THR A 10 5.66 -8.41 -27.59
N ASN A 11 6.83 -8.80 -28.10
CA ASN A 11 8.05 -8.87 -27.31
C ASN A 11 8.42 -7.45 -26.87
N SER A 12 8.16 -7.10 -25.61
CA SER A 12 8.76 -5.92 -24.99
C SER A 12 10.22 -6.24 -24.65
N THR A 13 11.14 -5.53 -25.29
CA THR A 13 12.58 -5.61 -25.06
C THR A 13 12.94 -5.08 -23.66
N PRO A 14 13.86 -5.70 -22.90
CA PRO A 14 14.24 -5.26 -21.55
C PRO A 14 15.35 -4.20 -21.57
N GLU A 15 15.09 -3.00 -22.09
CA GLU A 15 16.14 -1.97 -22.28
C GLU A 15 16.26 -0.92 -21.16
N ASN A 16 15.35 -0.84 -20.18
CA ASN A 16 15.35 0.20 -19.13
C ASN A 16 15.54 -0.32 -17.69
N ASN A 17 16.22 -1.45 -17.51
CA ASN A 17 16.47 -1.97 -16.16
C ASN A 17 17.50 -1.12 -15.41
N VAL A 18 17.18 -0.71 -14.18
CA VAL A 18 18.15 -0.04 -13.30
C VAL A 18 18.66 -1.02 -12.25
N THR A 19 19.97 -1.21 -12.17
CA THR A 19 20.59 -2.10 -11.17
C THR A 19 21.13 -1.28 -10.01
N ILE A 20 20.68 -1.60 -8.80
CA ILE A 20 21.12 -0.98 -7.55
C ILE A 20 22.06 -1.95 -6.83
N THR A 21 23.27 -1.51 -6.51
CA THR A 21 24.32 -2.32 -5.87
C THR A 21 24.79 -1.68 -4.57
N GLU A 22 25.40 -2.49 -3.69
CA GLU A 22 26.02 -2.08 -2.41
C GLU A 22 25.06 -1.51 -1.37
N LYS A 23 24.39 -0.39 -1.69
CA LYS A 23 23.44 0.30 -0.81
C LYS A 23 22.20 0.70 -1.60
N ILE A 24 21.06 0.61 -0.93
CA ILE A 24 19.81 1.17 -1.41
C ILE A 24 19.31 2.20 -0.41
N TYR A 25 19.01 3.40 -0.91
CA TYR A 25 18.49 4.49 -0.11
C TYR A 25 16.98 4.46 -0.19
N THR A 26 16.30 4.63 0.94
CA THR A 26 14.83 4.56 1.02
C THR A 26 14.25 5.82 1.63
N ARG A 27 13.05 6.17 1.16
CA ARG A 27 12.22 7.24 1.71
C ARG A 27 10.81 6.72 1.90
N VAL A 28 10.31 6.77 3.14
CA VAL A 28 8.89 6.60 3.42
C VAL A 28 8.25 7.99 3.43
N ARG A 29 7.19 8.17 2.65
CA ARG A 29 6.43 9.41 2.58
C ARG A 29 4.93 9.16 2.47
N LEU A 30 4.14 10.16 2.84
CA LEU A 30 2.71 10.17 2.53
C LEU A 30 2.52 10.29 1.03
N ALA A 31 1.54 9.55 0.50
CA ALA A 31 1.17 9.63 -0.89
C ALA A 31 0.48 10.96 -1.21
N THR A 32 0.67 11.44 -2.44
CA THR A 32 0.09 12.67 -2.97
C THR A 32 -0.74 12.37 -4.22
N LYS A 33 -1.46 13.36 -4.75
CA LYS A 33 -2.22 13.22 -6.00
C LYS A 33 -1.36 12.75 -7.19
N ALA A 34 -0.07 13.07 -7.20
CA ALA A 34 0.86 12.63 -8.26
C ALA A 34 1.09 11.11 -8.27
N ASP A 35 0.77 10.43 -7.16
CA ASP A 35 0.98 8.99 -6.99
C ASP A 35 -0.23 8.14 -7.38
N LEU A 36 -1.35 8.74 -7.79
CA LEU A 36 -2.61 8.04 -8.05
C LEU A 36 -2.44 6.83 -8.97
N TYR A 37 -1.69 7.01 -10.05
CA TYR A 37 -1.39 5.93 -11.00
C TYR A 37 -0.58 4.79 -10.35
N HIS A 38 0.48 5.11 -9.59
CA HIS A 38 1.29 4.09 -8.90
C HIS A 38 0.48 3.32 -7.86
N ILE A 39 -0.37 4.01 -7.09
CA ILE A 39 -1.26 3.37 -6.10
C ILE A 39 -2.23 2.43 -6.79
N TYR A 40 -2.84 2.87 -7.89
CA TYR A 40 -3.73 2.03 -8.70
C TYR A 40 -3.02 0.76 -9.20
N GLN A 41 -1.78 0.87 -9.70
CA GLN A 41 -1.01 -0.29 -10.14
C GLN A 41 -0.62 -1.22 -8.99
N LEU A 42 -0.13 -0.67 -7.86
CA LEU A 42 0.25 -1.49 -6.70
C LEU A 42 -0.95 -2.22 -6.08
N PHE A 43 -2.12 -1.57 -6.05
CA PHE A 43 -3.35 -2.19 -5.60
C PHE A 43 -3.76 -3.33 -6.55
N TYR A 44 -3.58 -3.18 -7.86
CA TYR A 44 -3.78 -4.31 -8.78
C TYR A 44 -2.76 -5.44 -8.53
N GLN A 45 -1.48 -5.12 -8.34
CA GLN A 45 -0.42 -6.11 -8.13
C GLN A 45 -0.58 -6.94 -6.86
N ILE A 46 -1.08 -6.37 -5.75
CA ILE A 46 -1.40 -7.17 -4.54
C ILE A 46 -2.57 -8.13 -4.81
N HIS A 47 -3.57 -7.72 -5.60
CA HIS A 47 -4.67 -8.62 -6.00
C HIS A 47 -4.16 -9.75 -6.89
N ALA A 48 -3.25 -9.44 -7.82
CA ALA A 48 -2.56 -10.45 -8.64
C ALA A 48 -1.76 -11.44 -7.79
N TYR A 49 -1.00 -10.95 -6.81
CA TYR A 49 -0.25 -11.79 -5.87
C TYR A 49 -1.15 -12.76 -5.09
N HIS A 50 -2.37 -12.34 -4.77
CA HIS A 50 -3.37 -13.18 -4.09
C HIS A 50 -4.28 -13.99 -5.03
N ASN A 51 -4.04 -13.95 -6.35
CA ASN A 51 -4.91 -14.57 -7.36
C ASN A 51 -6.38 -14.08 -7.31
N ASN A 52 -6.57 -12.81 -6.94
CA ASN A 52 -7.87 -12.18 -6.69
C ASN A 52 -8.16 -11.01 -7.62
N THR A 53 -7.53 -10.93 -8.79
CA THR A 53 -7.73 -9.82 -9.76
C THR A 53 -9.18 -9.69 -10.22
N HIS A 54 -9.94 -10.79 -10.26
CA HIS A 54 -11.37 -10.78 -10.58
C HIS A 54 -12.22 -9.94 -9.59
N LEU A 55 -11.73 -9.74 -8.37
CA LEU A 55 -12.34 -8.88 -7.34
C LEU A 55 -11.91 -7.41 -7.43
N TYR A 56 -10.87 -7.09 -8.21
CA TYR A 56 -10.38 -5.72 -8.33
C TYR A 56 -11.33 -4.90 -9.20
N LYS A 57 -12.07 -3.97 -8.56
CA LYS A 57 -13.05 -3.09 -9.22
C LYS A 57 -12.70 -1.61 -9.09
N ALA A 58 -11.59 -1.29 -8.42
CA ALA A 58 -11.19 0.10 -8.26
C ALA A 58 -10.88 0.73 -9.62
N THR A 59 -11.13 2.02 -9.72
CA THR A 59 -10.72 2.89 -10.83
C THR A 59 -9.89 4.04 -10.28
N GLU A 60 -9.06 4.69 -11.10
CA GLU A 60 -8.31 5.88 -10.69
C GLU A 60 -9.23 6.96 -10.12
N SER A 61 -10.41 7.20 -10.72
CA SER A 61 -11.40 8.15 -10.22
C SER A 61 -11.93 7.76 -8.82
N SER A 62 -12.22 6.48 -8.59
CA SER A 62 -12.67 6.01 -7.27
C SER A 62 -11.58 6.19 -6.20
N LEU A 63 -10.32 5.91 -6.53
CA LEU A 63 -9.18 6.07 -5.62
C LEU A 63 -8.87 7.54 -5.37
N GLN A 64 -8.98 8.39 -6.39
CA GLN A 64 -8.83 9.84 -6.23
C GLN A 64 -9.86 10.41 -5.24
N ASN A 65 -11.12 9.99 -5.37
CA ASN A 65 -12.19 10.41 -4.47
C ASN A 65 -12.02 9.86 -3.05
N LEU A 66 -11.46 8.66 -2.90
CA LEU A 66 -11.18 8.05 -1.61
C LEU A 66 -10.01 8.70 -0.87
N LEU A 67 -8.90 8.92 -1.57
CA LEU A 67 -7.61 9.29 -0.97
C LEU A 67 -7.34 10.79 -0.96
N PHE A 68 -7.86 11.54 -1.93
CA PHE A 68 -7.45 12.93 -2.18
C PHE A 68 -8.60 13.93 -2.29
N LYS A 69 -9.82 13.52 -1.93
CA LYS A 69 -10.92 14.43 -1.66
C LYS A 69 -10.70 15.11 -0.33
N GLU A 70 -11.15 16.35 -0.19
CA GLU A 70 -11.09 17.08 1.07
C GLU A 70 -11.77 16.28 2.19
N ASN A 71 -11.02 16.07 3.28
CA ASN A 71 -11.47 15.37 4.46
C ASN A 71 -11.62 16.37 5.61
N PRO A 72 -12.82 16.53 6.20
CA PRO A 72 -13.02 17.45 7.31
C PRO A 72 -12.36 16.97 8.61
N LEU A 73 -11.95 15.70 8.70
CA LEU A 73 -11.28 15.15 9.87
C LEU A 73 -9.76 15.43 9.83
N PRO A 74 -9.07 15.42 10.98
CA PRO A 74 -7.62 15.57 11.04
C PRO A 74 -6.89 14.51 10.21
N LEU A 75 -5.62 14.77 9.91
CA LEU A 75 -4.74 13.83 9.22
C LEU A 75 -4.78 12.45 9.90
N TYR A 76 -4.78 11.38 9.09
CA TYR A 76 -4.88 9.97 9.48
C TYR A 76 -6.25 9.48 9.98
N TYR A 77 -7.26 10.35 10.11
CA TYR A 77 -8.64 9.88 10.35
C TYR A 77 -9.32 9.38 9.08
N GLY A 78 -8.76 9.66 7.90
CA GLY A 78 -9.20 9.11 6.63
C GLY A 78 -8.26 8.04 6.06
N PRO A 79 -8.66 7.42 4.93
CA PRO A 79 -7.81 6.53 4.15
C PRO A 79 -6.47 7.17 3.80
N SER A 80 -5.38 6.49 4.17
CA SER A 80 -4.01 6.99 4.06
C SER A 80 -3.12 5.94 3.42
N VAL A 81 -2.26 6.38 2.49
CA VAL A 81 -1.25 5.54 1.87
C VAL A 81 0.13 6.09 2.19
N LEU A 82 0.98 5.28 2.81
CA LEU A 82 2.41 5.53 2.83
C LEU A 82 3.07 4.78 1.67
N LEU A 83 3.93 5.47 0.94
CA LEU A 83 4.76 4.90 -0.12
C LEU A 83 6.18 4.73 0.39
N LEU A 84 6.81 3.61 0.02
CA LEU A 84 8.24 3.43 0.17
C LEU A 84 8.90 3.60 -1.19
N GLU A 85 9.74 4.62 -1.28
CA GLU A 85 10.58 4.89 -2.45
C GLU A 85 11.99 4.36 -2.22
N VAL A 86 12.63 3.97 -3.31
CA VAL A 86 14.03 3.54 -3.35
C VAL A 86 14.83 4.37 -4.35
N SER A 87 16.13 4.51 -4.12
CA SER A 87 17.06 5.14 -5.05
C SER A 87 18.46 4.52 -4.93
N PRO A 88 19.26 4.46 -6.02
CA PRO A 88 20.67 4.12 -5.95
C PRO A 88 21.51 5.25 -5.33
N THR A 89 20.95 6.45 -5.16
CA THR A 89 21.64 7.61 -4.57
C THR A 89 20.93 8.09 -3.31
N PRO A 90 21.65 8.68 -2.34
CA PRO A 90 21.03 9.22 -1.13
C PRO A 90 19.93 10.23 -1.44
N PHE A 91 18.82 10.16 -0.70
CA PHE A 91 17.84 11.23 -0.67
C PHE A 91 18.46 12.46 0.00
N THR A 92 18.24 13.63 -0.60
CA THR A 92 18.62 14.89 0.05
C THR A 92 17.58 15.18 1.13
N GLU A 93 18.02 15.62 2.30
CA GLU A 93 17.13 16.32 3.24
C GLU A 93 16.73 17.66 2.61
N SER A 94 15.79 17.63 1.67
CA SER A 94 15.08 18.84 1.26
C SER A 94 14.37 19.42 2.49
N LYS A 95 14.03 20.72 2.46
CA LYS A 95 13.14 21.39 3.43
C LYS A 95 11.74 20.79 3.33
N LEU A 96 11.61 19.50 3.64
CA LEU A 96 10.40 18.70 3.65
C LEU A 96 9.59 19.05 4.91
N THR A 97 9.28 20.33 5.05
CA THR A 97 8.00 20.74 5.61
C THR A 97 7.01 20.59 4.46
N THR A 98 6.59 19.37 4.16
CA THR A 98 5.33 19.23 3.43
C THR A 98 4.28 19.83 4.36
N ASN A 99 3.43 20.73 3.84
CA ASN A 99 2.33 21.36 4.57
C ASN A 99 1.25 20.34 5.04
N GLU A 100 1.57 19.05 5.04
CA GLU A 100 0.68 17.90 5.24
C GLU A 100 0.98 17.14 6.54
N GLY A 101 1.76 17.69 7.47
CA GLY A 101 1.90 17.14 8.83
C GLY A 101 2.69 15.83 8.98
N PHE A 102 3.18 15.21 7.89
CA PHE A 102 4.05 14.04 7.94
C PHE A 102 5.50 14.38 7.56
N LYS A 103 6.45 14.03 8.42
CA LYS A 103 7.89 14.12 8.11
C LYS A 103 8.36 12.82 7.45
N PRO A 104 8.92 12.85 6.21
CA PRO A 104 9.45 11.65 5.58
C PRO A 104 10.54 10.96 6.41
N VAL A 105 10.55 9.63 6.36
CA VAL A 105 11.53 8.79 7.06
C VAL A 105 12.55 8.28 6.06
N LEU A 106 13.82 8.64 6.26
CA LEU A 106 14.93 8.19 5.42
C LEU A 106 15.66 7.03 6.09
N LYS A 107 16.00 6.00 5.32
CA LYS A 107 16.82 4.88 5.79
C LYS A 107 17.64 4.27 4.67
N THR A 108 18.88 3.90 4.96
CA THR A 108 19.74 3.16 4.04
C THR A 108 19.79 1.69 4.43
N PHE A 109 19.80 0.82 3.44
CA PHE A 109 20.00 -0.61 3.61
C PHE A 109 21.21 -1.06 2.80
N ASP A 110 22.08 -1.84 3.42
CA ASP A 110 23.18 -2.51 2.72
C ASP A 110 22.63 -3.73 1.96
N LEU A 111 22.98 -3.82 0.68
CA LEU A 111 22.55 -4.88 -0.22
C LEU A 111 23.58 -6.01 -0.23
N LYS A 112 23.13 -7.22 0.12
CA LYS A 112 23.93 -8.45 -0.05
C LYS A 112 24.05 -8.87 -1.51
N PHE A 113 23.02 -8.57 -2.31
CA PHE A 113 22.93 -8.88 -3.72
C PHE A 113 22.35 -7.68 -4.47
N PRO A 114 22.73 -7.46 -5.74
CA PRO A 114 22.13 -6.42 -6.57
C PRO A 114 20.61 -6.56 -6.65
N VAL A 115 19.91 -5.42 -6.66
CA VAL A 115 18.48 -5.34 -6.92
C VAL A 115 18.28 -4.78 -8.31
N VAL A 116 17.47 -5.47 -9.13
CA VAL A 116 17.13 -5.03 -10.48
C VAL A 116 15.72 -4.43 -10.46
N GLU A 117 15.63 -3.14 -10.76
CA GLU A 117 14.40 -2.45 -11.08
C GLU A 117 14.03 -2.80 -12.53
N GLY A 118 13.07 -3.71 -12.70
CA GLY A 118 12.62 -4.22 -14.01
C GLY A 118 11.39 -3.50 -14.58
N GLU A 119 10.78 -2.60 -13.81
CA GLU A 119 9.57 -1.86 -14.17
C GLU A 119 9.83 -0.34 -14.02
N ALA A 120 11.05 0.08 -14.36
CA ALA A 120 11.53 1.45 -14.14
C ALA A 120 10.59 2.50 -14.70
N ASP A 121 10.09 2.32 -15.93
CA ASP A 121 9.21 3.30 -16.59
C ASP A 121 7.84 3.40 -15.92
N GLU A 122 7.33 2.29 -15.37
CA GLU A 122 6.00 2.22 -14.77
C GLU A 122 5.98 2.71 -13.32
N PHE A 123 7.07 2.49 -12.58
CA PHE A 123 7.16 2.81 -11.15
C PHE A 123 8.16 3.91 -10.81
N ARG A 124 8.68 4.65 -11.79
CA ARG A 124 9.46 5.86 -11.54
C ARG A 124 8.60 6.89 -10.83
N SER A 125 9.06 7.33 -9.66
CA SER A 125 8.36 8.31 -8.86
C SER A 125 8.16 9.61 -9.64
N LYS A 126 6.93 10.11 -9.61
CA LYS A 126 6.54 11.42 -10.18
C LYS A 126 6.51 12.52 -9.12
N TYR A 127 6.92 12.19 -7.89
CA TYR A 127 6.95 13.13 -6.78
C TYR A 127 8.13 14.09 -6.94
N ASP A 128 7.82 15.36 -7.19
CA ASP A 128 8.80 16.43 -7.26
C ASP A 128 9.14 16.93 -5.84
N ASP A 129 10.37 16.69 -5.40
CA ASP A 129 10.90 17.16 -4.11
C ASP A 129 11.84 18.37 -4.25
N GLY A 130 11.86 19.00 -5.44
CA GLY A 130 12.77 20.08 -5.81
C GLY A 130 14.18 19.62 -6.19
N ASN A 131 14.46 18.31 -6.16
CA ASN A 131 15.70 17.72 -6.69
C ASN A 131 15.37 16.86 -7.91
N ASP A 132 15.11 17.58 -9.00
CA ASP A 132 14.83 17.06 -10.32
C ASP A 132 15.79 15.90 -10.71
N LYS A 133 15.22 14.75 -11.14
CA LYS A 133 15.88 13.70 -11.97
C LYS A 133 16.78 12.65 -11.29
N ARG A 134 16.44 12.12 -10.10
CA ARG A 134 17.07 10.88 -9.61
C ARG A 134 16.29 9.64 -10.05
N ASP A 135 16.99 8.53 -10.25
CA ASP A 135 16.39 7.19 -10.35
C ASP A 135 15.71 6.85 -9.01
N VAL A 136 14.46 7.28 -8.87
CA VAL A 136 13.63 7.04 -7.70
C VAL A 136 12.44 6.20 -8.13
N PHE A 137 12.25 5.07 -7.47
CA PHE A 137 11.20 4.12 -7.84
C PHE A 137 10.30 3.82 -6.64
N ILE A 138 9.01 3.63 -6.89
CA ILE A 138 8.08 3.16 -5.88
C ILE A 138 8.31 1.66 -5.68
N ALA A 139 8.76 1.26 -4.48
CA ALA A 139 9.06 -0.12 -4.14
C ALA A 139 7.87 -0.87 -3.51
N GLY A 140 6.98 -0.13 -2.83
CA GLY A 140 5.86 -0.70 -2.10
C GLY A 140 5.03 0.35 -1.38
N TYR A 141 3.98 -0.11 -0.71
CA TYR A 141 3.05 0.76 0.00
C TYR A 141 2.48 0.10 1.26
N ALA A 142 1.95 0.93 2.15
CA ALA A 142 1.03 0.55 3.22
C ALA A 142 -0.25 1.37 3.09
N PHE A 143 -1.41 0.71 3.14
CA PHE A 143 -2.73 1.34 3.11
C PHE A 143 -3.45 1.06 4.42
N PHE A 144 -3.94 2.12 5.06
CA PHE A 144 -4.58 2.06 6.37
C PHE A 144 -5.57 3.22 6.55
N TYR A 145 -6.46 3.11 7.51
CA TYR A 145 -7.43 4.13 7.87
C TYR A 145 -7.78 4.04 9.35
N ALA A 146 -8.29 5.14 9.93
CA ALA A 146 -8.74 5.10 11.30
C ALA A 146 -9.96 4.18 11.47
N ASN A 147 -9.93 3.39 12.53
CA ASN A 147 -11.09 2.69 13.08
C ASN A 147 -11.36 3.21 14.50
N TYR A 148 -12.32 2.59 15.19
CA TYR A 148 -12.59 2.93 16.58
C TYR A 148 -12.84 1.67 17.40
N SER A 149 -12.15 1.53 18.53
CA SER A 149 -12.36 0.44 19.47
C SER A 149 -13.30 0.86 20.58
N CYS A 150 -14.48 0.23 20.67
CA CYS A 150 -15.39 0.42 21.79
C CYS A 150 -14.86 -0.21 23.09
N PHE A 151 -13.93 -1.16 23.01
CA PHE A 151 -13.30 -1.78 24.19
C PHE A 151 -12.29 -0.84 24.85
N TYR A 152 -11.62 0.02 24.07
CA TYR A 152 -10.60 0.94 24.54
C TYR A 152 -11.02 2.42 24.51
N ASP A 153 -12.23 2.71 24.03
CA ASP A 153 -12.82 4.05 23.88
C ASP A 153 -11.93 5.02 23.07
N LYS A 154 -11.18 4.48 22.11
CA LYS A 154 -10.15 5.22 21.38
C LYS A 154 -10.01 4.76 19.93
N PRO A 155 -9.58 5.66 19.02
CA PRO A 155 -9.27 5.30 17.65
C PRO A 155 -8.04 4.40 17.57
N GLY A 156 -8.00 3.58 16.53
CA GLY A 156 -6.85 2.80 16.08
C GLY A 156 -6.64 2.99 14.59
N PHE A 157 -5.71 2.24 14.00
CA PHE A 157 -5.68 2.02 12.55
C PHE A 157 -6.15 0.62 12.22
N TYR A 158 -7.07 0.54 11.25
CA TYR A 158 -7.21 -0.66 10.47
C TYR A 158 -6.16 -0.65 9.35
N PHE A 159 -5.26 -1.63 9.39
CA PHE A 159 -4.16 -1.85 8.49
C PHE A 159 -4.61 -2.78 7.36
N GLU A 160 -5.15 -2.17 6.31
CA GLU A 160 -5.78 -2.89 5.20
C GLU A 160 -4.78 -3.74 4.41
N SER A 161 -3.63 -3.17 4.03
CA SER A 161 -2.65 -3.93 3.25
C SER A 161 -1.23 -3.35 3.31
N LEU A 162 -0.26 -4.25 3.16
CA LEU A 162 1.16 -3.99 3.00
C LEU A 162 1.65 -4.80 1.81
N TYR A 163 2.24 -4.14 0.83
CA TYR A 163 2.75 -4.81 -0.36
C TYR A 163 4.08 -4.21 -0.80
N PHE A 164 4.96 -5.10 -1.24
CA PHE A 164 6.19 -4.75 -1.93
C PHE A 164 6.22 -5.46 -3.27
N ARG A 165 6.67 -4.72 -4.29
CA ARG A 165 7.06 -5.27 -5.59
C ARG A 165 8.15 -6.30 -5.40
N GLU A 166 8.19 -7.29 -6.28
CA GLU A 166 8.97 -8.52 -6.09
C GLU A 166 10.46 -8.25 -5.85
N SER A 167 11.08 -7.36 -6.64
CA SER A 167 12.49 -6.98 -6.54
C SER A 167 12.91 -6.42 -5.17
N TYR A 168 11.97 -5.88 -4.39
CA TYR A 168 12.25 -5.19 -3.12
C TYR A 168 11.88 -6.00 -1.87
N ARG A 169 11.45 -7.26 -2.04
CA ARG A 169 11.10 -8.14 -0.92
C ARG A 169 12.33 -8.67 -0.21
N LYS A 170 12.17 -9.02 1.07
CA LYS A 170 13.24 -9.62 1.92
C LYS A 170 14.47 -8.73 2.15
N LEU A 171 14.35 -7.42 1.91
CA LEU A 171 15.40 -6.42 2.19
C LEU A 171 15.23 -5.71 3.56
N GLY A 172 14.26 -6.13 4.37
CA GLY A 172 13.96 -5.50 5.68
C GLY A 172 13.09 -4.25 5.60
N MET A 173 12.73 -3.79 4.39
CA MET A 173 11.92 -2.59 4.16
C MET A 173 10.49 -2.69 4.73
N GLY A 174 9.92 -3.89 4.81
CA GLY A 174 8.60 -4.10 5.43
C GLY A 174 8.54 -3.65 6.90
N ARG A 175 9.63 -3.87 7.66
CA ARG A 175 9.71 -3.44 9.06
C ARG A 175 9.77 -1.92 9.18
N LEU A 176 10.47 -1.25 8.25
CA LEU A 176 10.51 0.21 8.18
C LEU A 176 9.12 0.78 7.91
N LEU A 177 8.41 0.24 6.91
CA LEU A 177 7.12 0.77 6.50
C LEU A 177 6.02 0.51 7.54
N PHE A 178 5.91 -0.72 8.05
CA PHE A 178 4.98 -1.05 9.14
C PHE A 178 5.30 -0.29 10.42
N GLY A 179 6.58 -0.23 10.81
CA GLY A 179 7.02 0.52 11.99
C GLY A 179 6.73 2.02 11.88
N THR A 180 6.75 2.59 10.67
CA THR A 180 6.34 3.98 10.43
C THR A 180 4.85 4.17 10.72
N VAL A 181 3.98 3.25 10.24
CA VAL A 181 2.53 3.31 10.54
C VAL A 181 2.25 3.15 12.03
N ALA A 182 2.90 2.20 12.69
CA ALA A 182 2.78 2.02 14.14
C ALA A 182 3.24 3.26 14.92
N SER A 183 4.31 3.92 14.47
CA SER A 183 4.80 5.16 15.09
C SER A 183 3.80 6.31 14.90
N ILE A 184 3.16 6.41 13.73
CA ILE A 184 2.09 7.40 13.50
C ILE A 184 0.93 7.14 14.47
N ALA A 185 0.47 5.89 14.61
CA ALA A 185 -0.62 5.54 15.51
C ALA A 185 -0.30 5.96 16.95
N ALA A 186 0.85 5.52 17.46
CA ALA A 186 1.27 5.81 18.83
C ALA A 186 1.40 7.32 19.09
N ASN A 187 2.00 8.07 18.17
CA ASN A 187 2.19 9.52 18.32
C ASN A 187 0.87 10.31 18.24
N ASN A 188 -0.17 9.77 17.60
CA ASN A 188 -1.51 10.35 17.58
C ASN A 188 -2.40 9.86 18.76
N GLY A 189 -1.85 9.06 19.68
CA GLY A 189 -2.60 8.52 20.82
C GLY A 189 -3.60 7.42 20.44
N PHE A 190 -3.44 6.82 19.26
CA PHE A 190 -4.27 5.71 18.80
C PHE A 190 -3.86 4.43 19.54
N VAL A 191 -4.83 3.55 19.81
CA VAL A 191 -4.62 2.39 20.68
C VAL A 191 -4.09 1.15 19.98
N SER A 192 -4.31 1.02 18.68
CA SER A 192 -3.97 -0.18 17.93
C SER A 192 -3.58 0.12 16.49
N VAL A 193 -2.84 -0.83 15.90
CA VAL A 193 -2.77 -1.07 14.46
C VAL A 193 -3.20 -2.52 14.27
N GLU A 194 -4.39 -2.73 13.74
CA GLU A 194 -5.03 -4.05 13.62
C GLU A 194 -5.34 -4.37 12.16
N GLY A 195 -5.46 -5.66 11.81
CA GLY A 195 -5.76 -6.06 10.45
C GLY A 195 -5.93 -7.56 10.34
N ILE A 196 -6.05 -8.07 9.11
CA ILE A 196 -6.28 -9.49 8.85
C ILE A 196 -5.05 -10.09 8.17
N VAL A 197 -4.62 -11.24 8.70
CA VAL A 197 -3.59 -12.07 8.08
C VAL A 197 -4.25 -13.32 7.50
N ALA A 198 -4.05 -13.57 6.21
CA ALA A 198 -4.59 -14.76 5.58
C ALA A 198 -3.89 -16.02 6.10
N VAL A 199 -4.67 -17.03 6.50
CA VAL A 199 -4.18 -18.30 7.12
C VAL A 199 -3.12 -19.00 6.27
N TRP A 200 -3.25 -18.98 4.95
CA TRP A 200 -2.30 -19.62 4.04
C TRP A 200 -0.96 -18.87 3.94
N ASN A 201 -0.89 -17.60 4.35
CA ASN A 201 0.26 -16.73 4.17
C ASN A 201 1.18 -16.73 5.39
N LYS A 202 1.83 -17.88 5.63
CA LYS A 202 2.76 -18.07 6.75
C LYS A 202 3.85 -17.00 6.83
N LYS A 203 4.36 -16.54 5.68
CA LYS A 203 5.39 -15.49 5.64
C LYS A 203 4.91 -14.17 6.25
N SER A 204 3.66 -13.79 6.01
CA SER A 204 3.08 -12.58 6.59
C SER A 204 2.76 -12.78 8.07
N TYR A 205 2.26 -13.97 8.45
CA TYR A 205 2.08 -14.33 9.86
C TYR A 205 3.39 -14.18 10.66
N ASP A 206 4.48 -14.82 10.19
CA ASP A 206 5.78 -14.77 10.86
C ASP A 206 6.30 -13.33 10.93
N PHE A 207 6.14 -12.55 9.85
CA PHE A 207 6.49 -11.13 9.84
C PHE A 207 5.77 -10.32 10.93
N TYR A 208 4.46 -10.48 11.08
CA TYR A 208 3.68 -9.71 12.07
C TYR A 208 3.99 -10.15 13.51
N ILE A 209 4.15 -11.45 13.76
CA ILE A 209 4.61 -11.97 15.06
C ILE A 209 5.97 -11.38 15.42
N GLU A 210 6.92 -11.36 14.48
CA GLU A 210 8.24 -10.77 14.67
C GLU A 210 8.23 -9.24 14.86
N MET A 211 7.12 -8.56 14.52
CA MET A 211 6.89 -7.13 14.78
C MET A 211 6.18 -6.89 16.12
N GLY A 212 5.82 -7.96 16.85
CA GLY A 212 5.11 -7.88 18.13
C GLY A 212 3.58 -7.78 18.01
N VAL A 213 3.02 -8.11 16.84
CA VAL A 213 1.57 -8.18 16.65
C VAL A 213 1.05 -9.47 17.28
N GLU A 214 0.05 -9.35 18.15
CA GLU A 214 -0.68 -10.49 18.70
C GLU A 214 -1.71 -11.01 17.68
N ILE A 215 -1.80 -12.35 17.54
CA ILE A 215 -2.72 -13.00 16.61
C ILE A 215 -3.76 -13.79 17.40
N PHE A 216 -5.03 -13.44 17.20
CA PHE A 216 -6.17 -14.05 17.90
C PHE A 216 -6.91 -15.06 16.99
N ASP A 217 -6.54 -16.34 17.08
CA ASP A 217 -7.09 -17.42 16.25
C ASP A 217 -8.53 -17.83 16.61
N GLU A 218 -9.01 -17.43 17.78
CA GLU A 218 -10.37 -17.68 18.27
C GLU A 218 -11.43 -16.84 17.54
N PHE A 219 -11.03 -15.72 16.94
CA PHE A 219 -11.95 -14.87 16.17
C PHE A 219 -12.14 -15.40 14.75
N ARG A 220 -13.26 -15.01 14.15
CA ARG A 220 -13.60 -15.32 12.77
C ARG A 220 -13.84 -14.02 12.02
N TYR A 221 -13.29 -13.91 10.82
CA TYR A 221 -13.60 -12.82 9.92
C TYR A 221 -14.92 -13.10 9.19
N GLY A 222 -15.88 -12.19 9.34
CA GLY A 222 -17.18 -12.26 8.68
C GLY A 222 -17.37 -11.11 7.69
N LYS A 223 -18.00 -11.38 6.54
CA LYS A 223 -18.28 -10.37 5.52
C LYS A 223 -19.65 -10.59 4.88
N LEU A 224 -20.52 -9.59 4.94
CA LEU A 224 -21.73 -9.50 4.12
C LEU A 224 -21.44 -8.58 2.93
N HIS A 225 -21.54 -9.08 1.70
CA HIS A 225 -21.19 -8.31 0.50
C HIS A 225 -22.03 -8.70 -0.72
N GLY A 226 -21.91 -7.89 -1.78
CA GLY A 226 -22.57 -8.13 -3.07
C GLY A 226 -24.09 -8.24 -2.95
N ASP A 227 -24.68 -9.16 -3.72
CA ASP A 227 -26.13 -9.36 -3.78
C ASP A 227 -26.75 -9.68 -2.42
N ALA A 228 -26.01 -10.37 -1.53
CA ALA A 228 -26.50 -10.68 -0.19
C ALA A 228 -26.68 -9.40 0.64
N LEU A 229 -25.76 -8.44 0.54
CA LEU A 229 -25.88 -7.13 1.18
C LEU A 229 -27.04 -6.33 0.57
N GLN A 230 -27.13 -6.32 -0.77
CA GLN A 230 -28.17 -5.55 -1.47
C GLN A 230 -29.58 -6.05 -1.14
N LYS A 231 -29.77 -7.37 -1.00
CA LYS A 231 -31.04 -7.96 -0.57
C LYS A 231 -31.55 -7.42 0.76
N TYR A 232 -30.66 -7.17 1.73
CA TYR A 232 -31.07 -6.56 3.00
C TYR A 232 -31.51 -5.10 2.81
N ALA A 233 -30.78 -4.33 2.01
CA ALA A 233 -31.14 -2.94 1.71
C ALA A 233 -32.52 -2.82 1.01
N ASP A 234 -32.86 -3.80 0.16
CA ASP A 234 -34.13 -3.79 -0.58
C ASP A 234 -35.30 -4.28 0.27
N LYS A 235 -35.08 -5.23 1.20
CA LYS A 235 -36.12 -5.69 2.15
C LYS A 235 -36.63 -4.57 3.05
N GLU A 236 -35.73 -3.73 3.56
CA GLU A 236 -36.10 -2.58 4.40
C GLU A 236 -36.93 -1.55 3.65
N LYS A 237 -36.68 -1.36 2.34
CA LYS A 237 -37.47 -0.46 1.49
C LYS A 237 -38.89 -0.98 1.21
N ASN A 238 -39.07 -2.30 1.21
CA ASN A 238 -40.34 -2.95 0.88
C ASN A 238 -41.22 -3.22 2.12
N GLY A 239 -40.79 -2.83 3.32
CA GLY A 239 -41.58 -2.99 4.54
C GLY A 239 -41.74 -4.45 5.02
N GLU A 240 -40.92 -5.37 4.50
CA GLU A 240 -40.91 -6.79 4.88
C GLU A 240 -39.89 -7.10 6.00
N GLY A 241 -39.44 -6.06 6.73
CA GLY A 241 -38.49 -6.16 7.83
C GLY A 241 -39.12 -6.81 9.06
N SER A 242 -39.18 -8.14 9.11
CA SER A 242 -39.37 -8.88 10.36
C SER A 242 -38.05 -8.91 11.13
N CYS A 243 -37.97 -8.13 12.20
CA CYS A 243 -37.27 -8.53 13.42
C CYS A 243 -38.33 -8.95 14.44
#